data_AF-A0A2J6WF39-F1
#
_entry.id   AF-A0A2J6WF39-F1
#
_cell.length_a   1.000
_cell.length_b   1.000
_cell.length_c   1.000
_cell.angle_alpha   90.00
_cell.angle_beta   90.00
_cell.angle_gamma   90.00
#
_symmetry.space_group_name_H-M   'P 1'
#
loop_
_entity.id
_entity.type
_entity.pdbx_description
1 polymer ?
#
loop_
_entity_poly.entity_id
_entity_poly.type
_entity_poly.pdbx_seq_one_letter_code
_entity_poly.pdbx_strand_id
1 'polypeptide(L)' 'MSELVNVKIDGKPYQFEKGTTILKACKSIGIEIPTLCYLEGI' A
#
# COMPACT_ATOMS: atom_id res chain seq x y z
N MET A 1 -0.63 -15.06 -12.02
CA MET A 1 -0.60 -13.89 -12.91
C MET A 1 -0.47 -12.66 -12.02
N SER A 2 0.72 -12.08 -11.91
CA SER A 2 0.99 -10.88 -11.11
C SER A 2 0.54 -9.64 -11.89
N GLU A 3 -0.71 -9.21 -11.65
CA GLU A 3 -1.24 -7.99 -12.24
C GLU A 3 -0.73 -6.80 -11.44
N LEU A 4 0.00 -5.88 -12.07
CA LEU A 4 0.52 -4.67 -11.45
C LEU A 4 -0.46 -3.52 -11.69
N VAL A 5 -0.91 -2.88 -10.62
CA VAL A 5 -1.83 -1.74 -10.64
C VAL A 5 -1.06 -0.44 -10.46
N ASN A 6 -1.37 0.55 -11.30
CA ASN A 6 -0.83 1.90 -11.19
C ASN A 6 -1.74 2.72 -10.28
N VAL A 7 -1.20 3.21 -9.17
CA VAL A 7 -1.91 4.05 -8.20
C VAL A 7 -1.11 5.31 -7.91
N LYS A 8 -1.76 6.37 -7.46
CA LYS A 8 -1.09 7.61 -7.05
C LYS A 8 -1.20 7.75 -5.54
N ILE A 9 -0.07 7.89 -4.85
CA ILE A 9 -0.02 8.16 -3.41
C ILE A 9 0.67 9.51 -3.24
N ASP A 10 0.01 10.45 -2.56
CA ASP A 10 0.54 11.81 -2.35
C ASP A 10 0.91 12.54 -3.67
N GLY A 11 0.12 12.31 -4.73
CA GLY A 11 0.36 12.87 -6.06
C GLY A 11 1.50 12.20 -6.86
N LYS A 12 2.28 11.30 -6.25
CA LYS A 12 3.35 10.55 -6.93
C LYS A 12 2.81 9.23 -7.50
N PRO A 13 3.16 8.87 -8.74
CA PRO A 13 2.76 7.60 -9.34
C PRO A 13 3.58 6.43 -8.76
N TYR A 14 2.89 5.36 -8.36
CA TYR A 14 3.48 4.12 -7.85
C TYR A 14 2.80 2.91 -8.49
N GLN A 15 3.49 1.78 -8.47
CA GLN A 15 3.02 0.53 -9.05
C GLN A 15 3.11 -0.57 -8.00
N PHE A 16 1.99 -1.27 -7.76
CA PHE A 16 1.91 -2.34 -6.75
C PHE A 16 1.21 -3.56 -7.32
N GLU A 17 1.41 -4.71 -6.69
CA GLU A 17 0.69 -5.93 -7.07
C GLU A 17 -0.79 -5.85 -6.70
N LYS A 18 -1.64 -6.35 -7.60
CA LYS A 18 -3.08 -6.46 -7.40
C LYS A 18 -3.36 -7.36 -6.20
N GLY A 19 -4.09 -6.82 -5.23
CA GLY A 19 -4.34 -7.47 -3.94
C GLY A 19 -3.51 -6.90 -2.79
N THR A 20 -2.52 -6.06 -3.07
CA THR A 20 -1.81 -5.29 -2.03
C THR A 20 -2.76 -4.27 -1.40
N THR A 21 -2.80 -4.23 -0.07
CA THR A 21 -3.60 -3.21 0.64
C THR A 21 -2.91 -1.86 0.60
N ILE A 22 -3.70 -0.79 0.63
CA ILE A 22 -3.19 0.60 0.66
C ILE A 22 -2.22 0.78 1.83
N LEU A 23 -2.49 0.14 2.97
CA LEU A 23 -1.60 0.20 4.14
C LEU A 23 -0.20 -0.40 3.84
N LYS A 24 -0.15 -1.58 3.22
CA LYS A 24 1.12 -2.22 2.83
C LYS A 24 1.83 -1.44 1.74
N ALA A 25 1.08 -0.93 0.76
CA ALA A 25 1.61 -0.10 -0.31
C ALA A 25 2.29 1.17 0.25
N CYS A 26 1.63 1.88 1.16
CA CYS A 26 2.18 3.06 1.84
C CYS A 26 3.38 2.70 2.72
N LYS A 27 3.32 1.59 3.47
CA LYS A 27 4.43 1.12 4.31
C LYS A 27 5.67 0.77 3.48
N SER A 28 5.51 0.15 2.31
CA SER A 28 6.61 -0.15 1.38
C SER A 28 7.33 1.09 0.83
N ILE A 29 6.66 2.24 0.77
CA ILE A 29 7.25 3.52 0.31
C ILE A 29 7.68 4.43 1.48
N GLY A 30 7.63 3.93 2.72
CA GLY A 30 8.00 4.69 3.92
C GLY A 30 6.95 5.69 4.41
N ILE A 31 5.70 5.59 3.92
CA ILE A 31 4.57 6.37 4.42
C ILE A 31 3.85 5.54 5.49
N GLU A 32 4.02 5.91 6.75
CA GLU A 32 3.32 5.28 7.87
C GLU A 32 1.94 5.92 8.06
N ILE A 33 0.88 5.12 7.82
CA ILE A 33 -0.49 5.56 8.09
C ILE A 33 -0.81 5.18 9.54
N PRO A 34 -1.13 6.15 10.42
CA PRO A 34 -1.51 5.85 11.79
C PRO A 34 -2.81 5.04 11.76
N THR A 35 -2.77 3.86 12.36
CA THR A 35 -3.93 2.96 12.43
C THR A 35 -4.20 2.61 13.89
N LEU A 36 -5.47 2.67 14.29
CA LEU A 36 -5.89 2.33 15.65
C LEU A 36 -6.33 0.87 15.79
N CYS A 37 -6.93 0.31 14.72
CA CYS A 37 -7.55 -1.02 14.73
C CYS A 37 -6.94 -2.00 13.71
N TYR A 38 -5.74 -1.70 13.17
CA TYR A 38 -5.05 -2.61 12.27
C TYR A 38 -3.90 -3.30 13.01
N LEU A 39 -4.02 -4.60 13.21
CA LEU A 39 -2.91 -5.45 13.63
C LEU A 39 -2.38 -6.22 12.41
N GLU A 40 -1.08 -6.15 12.18
CA GLU A 40 -0.41 -6.94 11.15
C GLU A 40 -0.10 -8.34 11.71
N GLY A 41 -0.73 -9.38 11.15
CA GLY A 41 -0.40 -10.78 11.46
C GLY A 41 -1.24 -11.46 12.56
N ILE A 42 -2.40 -10.91 12.91
CA ILE A 42 -3.43 -11.58 13.74
C ILE A 42 -4.69 -11.81 12.92
#